data_AF-A0A8T7B3K6-F1
#
_entry.id   AF-A0A8T7B3K6-F1
#
_cell.length_a   1.000
_cell.length_b   1.000
_cell.length_c   1.000
_cell.angle_alpha   90.00
_cell.angle_beta   90.00
_cell.angle_gamma   90.00
#
_symmetry.space_group_name_H-M   'P 1'
#
loop_
_entity.id
_entity.type
_entity.pdbx_description
1 polymer ?
#
loop_
_entity_poly.entity_id
_entity_poly.type
_entity_poly.pdbx_seq_one_letter_code
_entity_poly.pdbx_strand_id
1 'polypeptide(L)'
;MKKRNPQRAFALAIFSSDHLMEKEHYVAAASILERYLNLHPPHASVLRRLGRIRMMQGRPADAVPLLSAALQLERPVREAVAVA
;
A
#
# COMPACT_ATOMS: atom_id res chain seq x y z
N MET A 1 6.71 24.98 -9.94
CA MET A 1 6.04 23.85 -9.25
C MET A 1 7.11 22.94 -8.64
N LYS A 2 7.33 22.98 -7.31
CA LYS A 2 8.33 22.15 -6.62
C LYS A 2 7.93 20.68 -6.78
N LYS A 3 8.68 19.91 -7.57
CA LYS A 3 8.52 18.46 -7.70
C LYS A 3 8.57 17.86 -6.29
N ARG A 4 7.42 17.40 -5.79
CA ARG A 4 7.29 16.78 -4.47
C ARG A 4 8.12 15.52 -4.51
N ASN A 5 9.20 15.46 -3.72
CA ASN A 5 10.13 14.34 -3.76
C ASN A 5 9.38 13.04 -3.36
N PRO A 6 9.20 12.08 -4.29
CA PRO A 6 8.36 10.90 -4.06
C PRO A 6 8.94 9.99 -2.97
N GLN A 7 10.25 10.00 -2.75
CA GLN A 7 10.89 9.23 -1.67
C GLN A 7 10.54 9.79 -0.29
N ARG A 8 10.53 11.14 -0.15
CA ARG A 8 10.07 11.79 1.10
C ARG A 8 8.58 11.57 1.34
N ALA A 9 7.77 11.65 0.29
CA ALA A 9 6.33 11.39 0.38
C ALA A 9 6.05 9.93 0.80
N PHE A 10 6.83 8.98 0.26
CA PHE A 10 6.75 7.57 0.64
C PHE A 10 7.08 7.39 2.12
N ALA A 11 8.25 7.86 2.56
CA ALA A 11 8.67 7.73 3.95
C ALA A 11 7.63 8.31 4.91
N LEU A 12 7.12 9.52 4.63
CA LEU A 12 6.09 10.16 5.44
C LEU A 12 4.80 9.32 5.49
N ALA A 13 4.32 8.83 4.34
CA ALA A 13 3.11 8.02 4.29
C ALA A 13 3.25 6.73 5.13
N ILE A 14 4.40 6.06 5.03
CA ILE A 14 4.70 4.85 5.80
C ILE A 14 4.70 5.15 7.29
N PHE A 15 5.52 6.11 7.75
CA PHE A 15 5.62 6.45 9.18
C PHE A 15 4.30 6.94 9.77
N SER A 16 3.57 7.82 9.06
CA SER A 16 2.28 8.30 9.53
C SER A 16 1.25 7.17 9.61
N SER A 17 1.23 6.26 8.63
CA SER A 17 0.30 5.11 8.66
C SER A 17 0.62 4.16 9.82
N ASP A 18 1.89 3.86 10.08
CA ASP A 18 2.31 2.97 11.18
C ASP A 18 1.97 3.57 12.54
N HIS A 19 2.25 4.87 12.73
CA HIS A 19 1.89 5.57 13.95
C HIS A 19 0.37 5.55 14.19
N LEU A 20 -0.43 5.73 13.14
CA LEU A 20 -1.89 5.65 13.25
C LEU A 20 -2.38 4.22 13.52
N MET A 21 -1.70 3.19 12.99
CA MET A 21 -2.01 1.81 13.29
C MET A 21 -1.74 1.45 14.76
N GLU A 22 -0.67 1.95 15.36
CA GLU A 22 -0.36 1.76 16.79
C GLU A 22 -1.43 2.39 17.70
N LYS A 23 -2.12 3.42 17.22
CA LYS A 23 -3.26 4.06 17.89
C LYS A 23 -4.61 3.46 17.51
N GLU A 24 -4.61 2.36 16.75
CA GLU A 24 -5.82 1.71 16.22
C GLU A 24 -6.70 2.62 15.35
N HIS A 25 -6.15 3.73 14.87
CA HIS A 25 -6.83 4.68 13.99
C HIS A 25 -6.81 4.20 12.53
N TYR A 26 -7.34 3.01 12.28
CA TYR A 26 -7.21 2.32 11.00
C TYR A 26 -7.82 3.09 9.83
N VAL A 27 -8.92 3.82 10.03
CA VAL A 27 -9.55 4.64 8.99
C VAL A 27 -8.61 5.77 8.52
N ALA A 28 -8.00 6.49 9.46
CA ALA A 28 -7.03 7.52 9.15
C ALA A 28 -5.77 6.93 8.51
N ALA A 29 -5.27 5.80 9.01
CA ALA A 29 -4.11 5.11 8.45
C ALA A 29 -4.35 4.72 6.98
N ALA A 30 -5.52 4.17 6.67
CA ALA A 30 -5.89 3.81 5.29
C ALA A 30 -5.92 5.04 4.37
N SER A 31 -6.54 6.14 4.82
CA SER A 31 -6.66 7.37 4.03
C SER A 31 -5.30 7.96 3.63
N ILE A 32 -4.29 7.90 4.51
CA ILE A 32 -2.92 8.34 4.19
C ILE A 32 -2.32 7.54 3.03
N LEU A 33 -2.47 6.20 3.08
CA LEU A 33 -1.90 5.32 2.05
C LEU A 33 -2.69 5.37 0.74
N GLU A 34 -4.01 5.47 0.79
CA GLU A 34 -4.86 5.69 -0.38
C GLU A 34 -4.49 6.98 -1.11
N ARG A 35 -4.29 8.06 -0.35
CA ARG A 35 -3.84 9.34 -0.91
C ARG A 35 -2.46 9.23 -1.54
N TYR A 36 -1.55 8.44 -0.96
CA TYR A 36 -0.26 8.18 -1.58
C TYR A 36 -0.43 7.46 -2.93
N LEU A 37 -1.23 6.40 -2.99
CA LEU A 37 -1.48 5.62 -4.22
C LEU A 37 -2.22 6.42 -5.31
N ASN A 38 -3.02 7.43 -4.93
CA ASN A 38 -3.66 8.33 -5.90
C ASN A 38 -2.68 9.34 -6.53
N LEU A 39 -1.57 9.65 -5.86
CA LEU A 39 -0.60 10.66 -6.30
C LEU A 39 0.69 10.06 -6.87
N HIS A 40 0.94 8.78 -6.62
CA HIS A 40 2.18 8.11 -6.93
C HIS A 40 1.90 6.75 -7.57
N PRO A 41 2.82 6.24 -8.41
CA PRO A 41 2.71 4.90 -8.94
C PRO A 41 2.51 3.85 -7.83
N PRO A 42 1.75 2.77 -8.09
CA PRO A 42 1.55 1.69 -7.13
C PRO A 42 2.88 1.15 -6.61
N HIS A 43 2.98 0.97 -5.29
CA HIS A 43 4.17 0.50 -4.61
C HIS A 43 3.82 -0.69 -3.73
N ALA A 44 4.53 -1.81 -3.88
CA ALA A 44 4.20 -3.06 -3.19
C ALA A 44 4.10 -2.91 -1.66
N SER A 45 5.08 -2.26 -1.03
CA SER A 45 5.07 -1.95 0.41
C SER A 45 3.83 -1.16 0.86
N VAL A 46 3.36 -0.19 0.07
CA VAL A 46 2.17 0.61 0.39
C VAL A 46 0.91 -0.24 0.27
N LEU A 47 0.78 -1.00 -0.82
CA LEU A 47 -0.34 -1.91 -1.04
C LEU A 47 -0.44 -2.97 0.05
N ARG A 48 0.70 -3.56 0.44
CA ARG A 48 0.77 -4.54 1.53
C ARG A 48 0.30 -3.96 2.87
N ARG A 49 0.75 -2.74 3.19
CA ARG A 49 0.34 -2.04 4.43
C ARG A 49 -1.14 -1.67 4.41
N LEU A 50 -1.66 -1.19 3.29
CA LEU A 50 -3.09 -0.91 3.14
C LEU A 50 -3.92 -2.19 3.28
N GLY A 51 -3.47 -3.31 2.69
CA GLY A 51 -4.07 -4.63 2.87
C GLY A 51 -4.12 -5.05 4.33
N ARG A 52 -3.00 -4.92 5.06
CA ARG A 52 -2.96 -5.16 6.52
C ARG A 52 -3.95 -4.28 7.28
N ILE A 53 -4.06 -3.00 6.94
CA ILE A 53 -5.02 -2.08 7.56
C ILE A 53 -6.46 -2.52 7.28
N ARG A 54 -6.77 -2.98 6.06
CA ARG A 54 -8.10 -3.52 5.74
C ARG A 54 -8.45 -4.76 6.56
N MET A 55 -7.48 -5.63 6.82
CA MET A 55 -7.68 -6.75 7.75
C MET A 55 -8.06 -6.26 9.16
N MET A 56 -7.34 -5.27 9.68
CA MET A 56 -7.62 -4.70 11.01
C MET A 56 -8.98 -3.97 11.08
N GLN A 57 -9.48 -3.47 9.94
CA GLN A 57 -10.83 -2.88 9.84
C GLN A 57 -11.95 -3.93 9.77
N GLY A 58 -11.65 -5.22 9.83
CA GLY A 58 -12.65 -6.28 9.61
C GLY A 58 -13.11 -6.36 8.15
N ARG A 59 -12.29 -5.86 7.21
CA ARG A 59 -12.58 -5.84 5.76
C ARG A 59 -11.60 -6.75 4.98
N PRO A 60 -11.55 -8.05 5.26
CA PRO A 60 -10.60 -8.95 4.61
C PRO A 60 -10.83 -9.07 3.09
N ALA A 61 -12.08 -8.97 2.65
CA ALA A 61 -12.42 -8.99 1.22
C ALA A 61 -11.71 -7.87 0.43
N ASP A 62 -11.54 -6.70 1.03
CA ASP A 62 -10.84 -5.56 0.42
C ASP A 62 -9.31 -5.68 0.52
N ALA A 63 -8.81 -6.49 1.46
CA ALA A 63 -7.38 -6.73 1.64
C ALA A 63 -6.80 -7.63 0.55
N VAL A 64 -7.56 -8.65 0.12
CA VAL A 64 -7.14 -9.64 -0.87
C VAL A 64 -6.59 -9.00 -2.16
N PRO A 65 -7.33 -8.15 -2.88
CA PRO A 65 -6.82 -7.56 -4.12
C PRO A 65 -5.57 -6.70 -3.91
N LEU A 66 -5.46 -6.02 -2.76
CA LEU A 66 -4.29 -5.19 -2.43
C LEU A 66 -3.04 -6.04 -2.20
N LEU A 67 -3.18 -7.14 -1.47
CA LEU A 67 -2.07 -8.07 -1.20
C LEU A 67 -1.66 -8.82 -2.47
N SER A 68 -2.62 -9.23 -3.30
CA SER A 68 -2.34 -9.84 -4.61
C SER A 68 -1.56 -8.89 -5.52
N ALA A 69 -1.96 -7.62 -5.60
CA ALA A 69 -1.25 -6.61 -6.38
C ALA A 69 0.18 -6.36 -5.83
N ALA A 70 0.35 -6.34 -4.51
CA ALA A 70 1.67 -6.21 -3.90
C ALA A 70 2.61 -7.36 -4.31
N LEU A 71 2.10 -8.60 -4.27
CA LEU A 71 2.86 -9.80 -4.66
C LEU A 71 3.23 -9.80 -6.15
N GLN A 72 2.35 -9.32 -7.03
CA GLN A 72 2.65 -9.20 -8.46
C GLN A 72 3.78 -8.20 -8.72
N LEU A 73 3.89 -7.13 -7.93
CA LEU A 73 4.95 -6.14 -8.04
C LEU A 73 6.28 -6.61 -7.43
N GLU A 74 6.24 -7.46 -6.38
CA GLU A 74 7.44 -8.03 -5.74
C GLU A 74 7.95 -9.29 -6.46
N ARG A 75 7.10 -9.96 -7.26
CA ARG A 75 7.50 -11.12 -8.05
C ARG A 75 8.63 -10.68 -9.01
N PRO A 76 9.84 -11.27 -8.95
CA PRO A 76 10.84 -11.06 -9.99
C PRO A 76 10.21 -11.50 -11.31
N VAL A 77 10.40 -10.75 -12.40
CA VAL A 77 9.82 -10.99 -13.75
C VAL A 77 10.39 -12.29 -14.38
N ARG A 78 10.20 -13.42 -13.72
CA ARG A 78 10.43 -14.79 -14.18
C ARG A 78 9.20 -15.57 -13.75
N GLU A 79 8.15 -15.43 -14.53
CA GLU A 79 7.07 -16.39 -14.76
C GLU A 79 5.89 -15.63 -15.38
N ALA A 80 6.16 -15.06 -16.55
CA ALA A 80 5.20 -15.10 -17.64
C ALA A 80 5.70 -16.20 -18.57
N VAL A 81 5.76 -17.45 -18.08
CA VAL A 81 5.86 -18.58 -19.00
C VAL A 81 4.43 -18.84 -19.43
N ALA A 82 4.15 -18.45 -20.67
CA ALA A 82 2.94 -18.78 -21.38
C ALA A 82 2.64 -20.28 -21.21
N VAL A 83 1.47 -20.59 -20.66
CA VAL A 83 0.83 -21.87 -20.90
C VAL A 83 -0.23 -21.59 -21.96
N ALA A 84 0.20 -21.73 -23.22
CA ALA A 84 -0.66 -21.87 -24.39
C ALA A 84 0.04 -22.84 -25.34
#